data_AF-A0A951HKM5-F1
#
_entry.id   AF-A0A951HKM5-F1
#
_cell.length_a   1.000
_cell.length_b   1.000
_cell.length_c   1.000
_cell.angle_alpha   90.00
_cell.angle_beta   90.00
_cell.angle_gamma   90.00
#
_symmetry.space_group_name_H-M   'P 1'
#
loop_
_entity.id
_entity.type
_entity.pdbx_description
1 polymer ?
#
loop_
_entity_poly.entity_id
_entity_poly.type
_entity_poly.pdbx_seq_one_letter_code
_entity_poly.pdbx_strand_id
1 'polypeptide(L)'
;MARMLPLRLAAPLALLLLPGCLAKTAVDIVTLPVKVAAKGVNAALPSQKKRDRKRGKALRKYEECLGREERKAAKEGRPMDETRCGEAP
;
A
#
# COMPACT_ATOMS: atom_id res chain seq x y z
N MET A 1 44.78 -15.13 -38.86
CA MET A 1 45.20 -15.39 -37.45
C MET A 1 44.71 -14.33 -36.44
N ALA A 2 44.52 -13.04 -36.82
CA ALA A 2 44.21 -11.96 -35.87
C ALA A 2 42.77 -11.91 -35.28
N ARG A 3 41.81 -12.69 -35.81
CA ARG A 3 40.41 -12.70 -35.31
C ARG A 3 40.17 -13.54 -34.05
N MET A 4 41.11 -14.42 -33.67
CA MET A 4 40.94 -15.33 -32.52
C MET A 4 41.50 -14.79 -31.20
N LEU A 5 42.35 -13.75 -31.26
CA LEU A 5 42.93 -13.10 -30.09
C LEU A 5 41.90 -12.43 -29.15
N PRO A 6 40.84 -11.75 -29.62
CA PRO A 6 39.86 -11.13 -28.70
C PRO A 6 39.02 -12.18 -27.96
N LEU A 7 38.81 -13.35 -28.56
CA LEU A 7 38.01 -14.43 -27.96
C LEU A 7 38.75 -15.14 -26.82
N ARG A 8 40.09 -15.23 -26.88
CA ARG A 8 40.91 -15.87 -25.84
C ARG A 8 41.11 -14.99 -24.60
N LEU A 9 41.00 -13.67 -24.71
CA LEU A 9 41.04 -12.73 -23.58
C LEU A 9 39.64 -12.44 -22.99
N ALA A 10 38.57 -12.58 -23.76
CA ALA A 10 37.20 -12.36 -23.28
C ALA A 10 36.67 -13.47 -22.35
N ALA A 11 37.13 -14.71 -22.53
CA ALA A 11 36.71 -15.86 -21.72
C ALA A 11 37.03 -15.75 -20.21
N PRO A 12 38.25 -15.39 -19.77
CA PRO A 12 38.54 -15.20 -18.35
C PRO A 12 37.81 -13.99 -17.74
N LEU A 13 37.60 -12.91 -18.51
CA LEU A 13 36.81 -11.77 -18.05
C LEU A 13 35.33 -12.14 -17.83
N ALA A 14 34.74 -12.95 -18.71
CA ALA A 14 33.39 -13.46 -18.51
C ALA A 14 33.31 -14.29 -17.21
N LEU A 15 34.29 -15.14 -16.92
CA LEU A 15 34.36 -15.93 -15.68
C LEU A 15 34.42 -15.07 -14.40
N LEU A 16 34.96 -13.84 -14.44
CA LEU A 16 34.93 -12.91 -13.31
C LEU A 16 33.59 -12.15 -13.18
N LEU A 17 32.81 -11.99 -14.26
CA LEU A 17 31.49 -11.36 -14.20
C LEU A 17 30.37 -12.34 -13.80
N LEU A 18 30.52 -13.63 -14.11
CA LEU A 18 29.58 -14.69 -13.72
C LEU A 18 29.33 -14.80 -12.19
N PRO A 19 30.34 -14.75 -11.29
CA PRO A 19 30.09 -14.81 -9.85
C PRO A 19 29.32 -13.59 -9.34
N GLY A 20 29.41 -12.43 -10.00
CA GLY A 20 28.58 -11.27 -9.68
C GLY A 20 27.09 -11.51 -9.90
N CYS A 21 26.73 -12.33 -10.88
CA CYS A 21 25.34 -12.72 -11.15
C CYS A 21 24.83 -13.79 -10.14
N LEU A 22 25.70 -14.75 -9.80
CA LEU A 22 25.40 -15.81 -8.82
C LEU A 22 25.31 -15.26 -7.38
N ALA A 23 26.16 -14.31 -7.01
CA ALA A 23 26.11 -13.66 -5.71
C ALA A 23 24.82 -12.85 -5.54
N LYS A 24 24.39 -12.13 -6.59
CA LYS A 24 23.16 -11.33 -6.55
C LYS A 24 21.91 -12.19 -6.43
N THR A 25 21.87 -13.31 -7.15
CA THR A 25 20.78 -14.29 -7.04
C THR A 25 20.76 -15.01 -5.69
N ALA A 26 21.90 -15.41 -5.14
CA ALA A 26 21.98 -15.98 -3.79
C ALA A 26 21.50 -14.99 -2.71
N VAL A 27 21.95 -13.73 -2.78
CA VAL A 27 21.51 -12.67 -1.86
C VAL A 27 20.01 -12.40 -2.01
N ASP A 28 19.48 -12.42 -3.24
CA ASP A 28 18.04 -12.28 -3.46
C ASP A 28 17.25 -13.48 -2.93
N ILE A 29 17.77 -14.72 -2.97
CA ILE A 29 17.13 -15.91 -2.38
C ILE A 29 17.11 -15.83 -0.85
N VAL A 30 18.19 -15.38 -0.21
CA VAL A 30 18.22 -15.26 1.25
C VAL A 30 17.40 -14.06 1.74
N THR A 31 17.31 -12.98 0.94
CA THR A 31 16.48 -11.81 1.28
C THR A 31 15.04 -11.91 0.79
N LEU A 32 14.72 -12.89 -0.07
CA LEU A 32 13.39 -13.17 -0.61
C LEU A 32 12.35 -13.37 0.50
N PRO A 33 12.59 -14.20 1.55
CA PRO A 33 11.65 -14.36 2.65
C PRO A 33 11.35 -13.06 3.39
N VAL A 34 12.38 -12.26 3.69
CA VAL A 34 12.22 -10.96 4.36
C VAL A 34 11.44 -9.97 3.48
N LYS A 35 11.71 -9.95 2.17
CA LYS A 35 11.00 -9.11 1.19
C LYS A 35 9.54 -9.57 0.99
N VAL A 36 9.27 -10.87 0.98
CA VAL A 36 7.93 -11.45 0.86
C VAL A 36 7.12 -11.21 2.13
N ALA A 37 7.72 -11.42 3.31
CA ALA A 37 7.09 -11.10 4.59
C ALA A 37 6.78 -9.59 4.71
N ALA A 38 7.73 -8.72 4.34
CA ALA A 38 7.52 -7.27 4.34
C ALA A 38 6.40 -6.84 3.36
N LYS A 39 6.31 -7.45 2.18
CA LYS A 39 5.21 -7.21 1.24
C LYS A 39 3.88 -7.81 1.71
N GLY A 40 3.91 -8.98 2.33
CA GLY A 40 2.74 -9.70 2.83
C GLY A 40 2.09 -8.98 4.02
N VAL A 41 2.89 -8.50 4.97
CA VAL A 41 2.42 -7.71 6.12
C VAL A 41 1.76 -6.39 5.66
N ASN A 42 2.28 -5.76 4.61
CA ASN A 42 1.69 -4.54 4.04
C ASN A 42 0.39 -4.78 3.23
N ALA A 43 0.18 -5.99 2.71
CA ALA A 43 -1.02 -6.37 1.99
C ALA A 43 -2.13 -6.92 2.91
N ALA A 44 -1.74 -7.61 3.98
CA ALA A 44 -2.65 -8.24 4.94
C ALA A 44 -3.27 -7.24 5.92
N LEU A 45 -2.58 -6.14 6.27
CA LEU A 45 -3.21 -5.05 7.00
C LEU A 45 -3.88 -4.08 6.03
N PRO A 46 -5.17 -3.73 6.20
CA PRO A 46 -5.69 -2.53 5.59
C PRO A 46 -4.85 -1.36 6.13
N SER A 47 -3.91 -0.89 5.30
CA SER A 47 -3.07 0.27 5.57
C SER A 47 -3.90 1.34 6.28
N GLN A 48 -3.41 1.84 7.42
CA GLN A 48 -4.06 2.86 8.26
C GLN A 48 -4.71 3.98 7.41
N LYS A 49 -4.04 4.37 6.32
CA LYS A 49 -4.50 5.35 5.32
C LYS A 49 -5.86 5.05 4.67
N LYS A 50 -6.21 3.77 4.45
CA LYS A 50 -7.55 3.36 3.95
C LYS A 50 -8.61 3.44 5.05
N ARG A 51 -8.26 3.15 6.30
CA ARG A 51 -9.16 3.24 7.45
C ARG A 51 -9.47 4.71 7.77
N ASP A 52 -8.47 5.58 7.73
CA ASP A 52 -8.63 7.02 7.97
C ASP A 52 -9.47 7.69 6.88
N ARG A 53 -9.27 7.31 5.61
CA ARG A 53 -10.11 7.79 4.50
C ARG A 53 -11.57 7.37 4.63
N LYS A 54 -11.84 6.17 5.17
CA LYS A 54 -13.21 5.69 5.39
C LYS A 54 -13.87 6.42 6.56
N ARG A 55 -13.12 6.66 7.64
CA ARG A 55 -13.59 7.43 8.81
C ARG A 55 -13.93 8.88 8.45
N GLY A 56 -13.06 9.57 7.70
CA GLY A 56 -13.33 10.95 7.27
C GLY A 56 -14.59 11.08 6.40
N LYS A 57 -14.85 10.11 5.52
CA LYS A 57 -16.08 10.07 4.70
C LYS A 57 -17.32 9.78 5.54
N ALA A 58 -17.22 8.90 6.53
CA ALA A 58 -18.34 8.58 7.41
C ALA A 58 -18.71 9.80 8.28
N LEU A 59 -17.71 10.52 8.80
CA LEU A 59 -17.92 11.72 9.60
C LEU A 59 -18.62 12.84 8.81
N ARG A 60 -18.20 13.10 7.56
CA ARG A 60 -18.88 14.07 6.69
C ARG A 60 -20.34 13.74 6.43
N LYS A 61 -20.66 12.46 6.21
CA LYS A 61 -22.05 12.02 6.01
C LYS A 61 -22.89 12.17 7.28
N TYR A 62 -22.28 11.93 8.43
CA TYR A 62 -22.92 12.10 9.73
C TYR A 62 -23.24 13.58 9.99
N GLU A 63 -22.25 14.47 9.82
CA GLU A 63 -22.41 15.93 9.91
C GLU A 63 -23.50 16.45 8.96
N GLU A 64 -23.51 16.00 7.70
CA GLU A 64 -24.55 16.38 6.74
C GLU A 64 -25.94 15.87 7.13
N CYS A 65 -26.03 14.69 7.75
CA CYS A 65 -27.30 14.16 8.23
C CYS A 65 -27.85 15.02 9.37
N LEU A 66 -27.02 15.32 10.38
CA LEU A 66 -27.40 16.18 11.50
C LEU A 66 -27.85 17.55 11.02
N GLY A 67 -27.10 18.20 10.13
CA GLY A 67 -27.49 19.50 9.57
C GLY A 67 -28.78 19.46 8.73
N ARG A 68 -29.12 18.31 8.14
CA ARG A 68 -30.42 18.11 7.47
C ARG A 68 -31.55 17.90 8.47
N GLU A 69 -31.31 17.14 9.54
CA GLU A 69 -32.28 16.91 10.61
C GLU A 69 -32.61 18.23 11.30
N GLU A 70 -31.59 18.99 11.72
CA GLU A 70 -31.75 20.29 12.39
C GLU A 70 -32.62 21.25 11.56
N ARG A 71 -32.38 21.34 10.25
CA ARG A 71 -33.20 22.15 9.34
C ARG A 71 -34.63 21.66 9.22
N LYS A 72 -34.88 20.35 9.29
CA LYS A 72 -36.23 19.76 9.25
C LYS A 72 -36.94 19.96 10.58
N ALA A 73 -36.26 19.71 11.69
CA ALA A 73 -36.77 19.92 13.05
C ALA A 73 -37.19 21.37 13.26
N ALA A 74 -36.35 22.33 12.85
CA ALA A 74 -36.68 23.76 12.88
C ALA A 74 -37.89 24.12 12.02
N LYS A 75 -38.04 23.51 10.83
CA LYS A 75 -39.21 23.73 9.95
C LYS A 75 -40.50 23.13 10.51
N GLU A 76 -40.40 21.97 11.14
CA GLU A 76 -41.52 21.21 11.69
C GLU A 76 -41.85 21.63 13.14
N GLY A 77 -41.07 22.54 13.74
CA GLY A 77 -41.27 23.00 15.12
C GLY A 77 -41.06 21.91 16.17
N ARG A 78 -40.29 20.88 15.83
CA ARG A 78 -40.00 19.72 16.70
C ARG A 78 -38.55 19.75 17.18
N PRO A 79 -38.21 19.09 18.29
CA PRO A 79 -36.83 18.95 18.72
C PRO A 79 -36.00 18.14 17.72
N MET A 80 -34.70 18.44 17.67
CA MET A 80 -33.72 17.72 16.86
C MET A 80 -33.59 16.29 17.36
N ASP A 81 -33.58 15.32 16.44
CA ASP A 81 -33.51 13.88 16.75
C ASP A 81 -32.27 13.25 16.12
N GLU A 82 -31.20 13.19 16.91
CA GLU A 82 -29.90 12.65 16.52
C GLU A 82 -29.96 11.16 16.18
N THR A 83 -30.88 10.40 16.77
CA THR A 83 -31.02 8.95 16.53
C THR A 83 -31.40 8.65 15.08
N ARG A 84 -32.03 9.62 14.41
CA ARG A 84 -32.42 9.53 12.99
C ARG A 84 -31.23 9.51 12.04
N CYS A 85 -30.05 9.92 12.52
CA CYS A 85 -28.79 9.92 11.77
C CYS A 85 -27.85 8.74 12.13
N GLY A 86 -28.26 7.88 13.08
CA GLY A 86 -27.48 6.73 13.54
C GLY A 86 -26.34 7.10 14.49
N GLU A 87 -25.53 6.11 14.89
CA GLU A 87 -24.39 6.34 15.78
C GLU A 87 -23.20 6.93 15.00
N ALA A 88 -22.45 7.83 15.66
CA ALA A 88 -21.23 8.40 15.09
C ALA A 88 -20.18 7.31 14.78
N PRO A 89 -19.43 7.42 13.65
CA PRO A 89 -18.47 6.42 13.19
C PRO A 89 -17.06 6.47 13.81
#